data_AF-A0A0G1QJV8-F1
#
_entry.id   AF-A0A0G1QJV8-F1
#
_cell.length_a   1.000
_cell.length_b   1.000
_cell.length_c   1.000
_cell.angle_alpha   90.00
_cell.angle_beta   90.00
_cell.angle_gamma   90.00
#
_symmetry.space_group_name_H-M   'P 1'
#
loop_
_entity.id
_entity.type
_entity.pdbx_description
1 polymer ?
#
loop_
_entity_poly.entity_id
_entity_poly.type
_entity_poly.pdbx_seq_one_letter_code
_entity_poly.pdbx_strand_id
1 'polypeptide(L)'
;MLVQIEELYQKYHNMPQLVTHQLRVGAVGRTVAKHWKSKCDPIFITQLCLIHDIGNIVKFDLTNPNFGKIENIEEWKKIQKQYRAKYGENAQEATRGILQEAGLNQFTELIAEEEKLYFAEAKEAELERASTAAIILMYADCRVTPKGVVSYRERIDDLKERYGGVASPTWYAWTYWFEEWIQKQVTIDLHSITESQMAPLFTELLTSTI
;
A
#
# COMPACT_ATOMS: atom_id res chain seq x y z
N MET A 1 16.53 -12.40 9.17
CA MET A 1 16.53 -13.61 8.33
C MET A 1 16.10 -13.12 6.97
N LEU A 2 16.89 -13.28 5.92
CA LEU A 2 16.48 -12.82 4.59
C LEU A 2 15.44 -13.82 4.06
N VAL A 3 14.24 -13.34 3.76
CA VAL A 3 13.14 -14.15 3.19
C VAL A 3 12.71 -13.52 1.88
N GLN A 4 12.38 -14.31 0.86
CA GLN A 4 11.82 -13.74 -0.37
C GLN A 4 10.40 -13.25 -0.14
N ILE A 5 10.00 -12.17 -0.82
CA ILE A 5 8.65 -11.62 -0.71
C ILE A 5 7.59 -12.67 -1.09
N GLU A 6 7.85 -13.47 -2.12
CA GLU A 6 6.98 -14.60 -2.49
C GLU A 6 6.81 -15.60 -1.34
N GLU A 7 7.89 -16.02 -0.68
CA GLU A 7 7.85 -16.94 0.45
C GLU A 7 7.08 -16.34 1.63
N LEU A 8 7.22 -15.04 1.87
CA LEU A 8 6.48 -14.33 2.91
C LEU A 8 4.97 -14.33 2.60
N TYR A 9 4.58 -14.02 1.37
CA TYR A 9 3.17 -14.05 0.95
C TYR A 9 2.57 -15.45 1.02
N GLN A 10 3.31 -16.48 0.63
CA GLN A 10 2.88 -17.86 0.74
C GLN A 10 2.69 -18.27 2.21
N LYS A 11 3.67 -17.94 3.07
CA LYS A 11 3.62 -18.22 4.51
C LYS A 11 2.40 -17.58 5.18
N TYR A 12 2.05 -16.35 4.79
CA TYR A 12 0.93 -15.61 5.35
C TYR A 12 -0.35 -15.67 4.48
N HIS A 13 -0.44 -16.63 3.56
CA HIS A 13 -1.64 -16.87 2.74
C HIS A 13 -2.23 -15.58 2.14
N ASN A 14 -1.37 -14.73 1.58
CA ASN A 14 -1.79 -13.47 0.99
C ASN A 14 -2.66 -13.76 -0.26
N MET A 15 -3.88 -13.21 -0.32
CA MET A 15 -4.78 -13.46 -1.44
C MET A 15 -4.19 -12.93 -2.77
N PRO A 16 -4.43 -13.55 -3.93
CA PRO A 16 -3.81 -13.15 -5.20
C PRO A 16 -4.02 -11.66 -5.57
N GLN A 17 -5.22 -11.13 -5.31
CA GLN A 17 -5.53 -9.72 -5.53
C GLN A 17 -4.80 -8.79 -4.56
N LEU A 18 -4.55 -9.25 -3.33
CA LEU A 18 -3.76 -8.50 -2.34
C LEU A 18 -2.28 -8.51 -2.71
N VAL A 19 -1.75 -9.65 -3.17
CA VAL A 19 -0.39 -9.76 -3.74
C VAL A 19 -0.24 -8.78 -4.92
N THR A 20 -1.18 -8.81 -5.86
CA THR A 20 -1.15 -7.91 -7.03
C THR A 20 -1.17 -6.44 -6.62
N HIS A 21 -2.02 -6.09 -5.65
CA HIS A 21 -2.06 -4.75 -5.09
C HIS A 21 -0.70 -4.35 -4.46
N GLN A 22 -0.13 -5.18 -3.58
CA GLN A 22 1.14 -4.90 -2.94
C GLN A 22 2.30 -4.79 -3.94
N LEU A 23 2.30 -5.59 -5.01
CA LEU A 23 3.29 -5.49 -6.09
C LEU A 23 3.19 -4.17 -6.86
N ARG A 24 1.97 -3.68 -7.12
CA ARG A 24 1.75 -2.35 -7.71
C ARG A 24 2.26 -1.25 -6.79
N VAL A 25 1.91 -1.29 -5.50
CA VAL A 25 2.37 -0.31 -4.50
C VAL A 25 3.90 -0.35 -4.38
N GLY A 26 4.50 -1.54 -4.32
CA GLY A 26 5.95 -1.75 -4.33
C GLY A 26 6.63 -1.17 -5.57
N ALA A 27 6.06 -1.38 -6.76
CA ALA A 27 6.59 -0.85 -8.01
C ALA A 27 6.53 0.69 -8.07
N VAL A 28 5.40 1.28 -7.68
CA VAL A 28 5.24 2.74 -7.61
C VAL A 28 6.18 3.34 -6.58
N GLY A 29 6.19 2.80 -5.35
CA GLY A 29 7.04 3.26 -4.25
C GLY A 29 8.52 3.18 -4.60
N ARG A 30 8.97 2.09 -5.22
CA ARG A 30 10.34 1.94 -5.74
C ARG A 30 10.69 3.02 -6.75
N THR A 31 9.79 3.28 -7.70
CA THR A 31 10.01 4.26 -8.77
C THR A 31 10.10 5.67 -8.19
N VAL A 32 9.16 6.04 -7.33
CA VAL A 32 9.16 7.33 -6.62
C VAL A 32 10.43 7.51 -5.79
N ALA A 33 10.81 6.50 -5.01
CA ALA A 33 12.00 6.57 -4.15
C ALA A 33 13.30 6.71 -4.97
N LYS A 34 13.44 6.01 -6.10
CA LYS A 34 14.61 6.16 -7.00
C LYS A 34 14.75 7.57 -7.58
N HIS A 35 13.63 8.28 -7.74
CA HIS A 35 13.59 9.61 -8.31
C HIS A 35 13.46 10.72 -7.27
N TRP A 36 13.43 10.39 -5.98
CA TRP A 36 13.37 11.35 -4.89
C TRP A 36 14.63 12.22 -4.88
N LYS A 37 14.46 13.55 -4.80
CA LYS A 37 15.57 14.52 -4.87
C LYS A 37 16.49 14.44 -3.65
N SER A 38 15.91 14.21 -2.48
CA SER A 38 16.64 14.04 -1.23
C SER A 38 17.08 12.59 -1.06
N LYS A 39 18.12 12.35 -0.24
CA LYS A 39 18.60 10.99 0.01
C LYS A 39 17.53 10.18 0.76
N CYS A 40 17.13 9.05 0.21
CA CYS A 40 16.33 8.01 0.86
C CYS A 40 16.87 6.61 0.48
N ASP A 41 16.29 5.54 1.03
CA ASP A 41 16.64 4.16 0.69
C ASP A 41 15.50 3.52 -0.13
N PRO A 42 15.65 3.43 -1.48
CA PRO A 42 14.62 2.84 -2.31
C PRO A 42 14.35 1.36 -2.02
N ILE A 43 15.33 0.59 -1.54
CA ILE A 43 15.14 -0.84 -1.24
C ILE A 43 14.26 -0.97 0.00
N PHE A 44 14.60 -0.26 1.07
CA PHE A 44 13.84 -0.26 2.31
C PHE A 44 12.39 0.22 2.10
N ILE A 45 12.18 1.25 1.28
CA ILE A 45 10.85 1.77 0.95
C ILE A 45 10.06 0.78 0.10
N THR A 46 10.71 0.11 -0.84
CA THR A 46 10.08 -0.95 -1.65
C THR A 46 9.59 -2.09 -0.74
N GLN A 47 10.42 -2.54 0.20
CA GLN A 47 10.06 -3.57 1.17
C GLN A 47 8.85 -3.16 2.03
N LEU A 48 8.85 -1.93 2.56
CA LEU A 48 7.71 -1.37 3.30
C LEU A 48 6.42 -1.43 2.45
N CYS A 49 6.47 -0.97 1.20
CA CYS A 49 5.35 -0.98 0.26
C CYS A 49 4.82 -2.39 0.00
N LEU A 50 5.71 -3.37 -0.13
CA LEU A 50 5.34 -4.75 -0.40
C LEU A 50 4.67 -5.44 0.80
N ILE A 51 4.74 -4.91 2.01
CA ILE A 51 4.20 -5.61 3.21
C ILE A 51 3.16 -4.80 3.99
N HIS A 52 2.94 -3.53 3.65
CA HIS A 52 2.12 -2.61 4.43
C HIS A 52 0.71 -3.13 4.74
N ASP A 53 0.14 -3.91 3.82
CA ASP A 53 -1.24 -4.38 3.87
C ASP A 53 -1.34 -5.91 4.08
N ILE A 54 -0.28 -6.57 4.55
CA ILE A 54 -0.23 -8.05 4.66
C ILE A 54 -1.33 -8.63 5.58
N GLY A 55 -1.89 -7.82 6.49
CA GLY A 55 -3.01 -8.20 7.36
C GLY A 55 -4.40 -8.06 6.74
N ASN A 56 -4.54 -7.51 5.52
CA ASN A 56 -5.84 -7.07 5.00
C ASN A 56 -6.88 -8.16 4.79
N ILE A 57 -6.49 -9.43 4.78
CA ILE A 57 -7.45 -10.54 4.71
C ILE A 57 -8.52 -10.44 5.79
N VAL A 58 -8.21 -9.89 6.98
CA VAL A 58 -9.20 -9.76 8.08
C VAL A 58 -10.34 -8.81 7.77
N LYS A 59 -10.13 -7.77 6.94
CA LYS A 59 -11.14 -6.74 6.63
C LYS A 59 -11.94 -7.01 5.36
N PHE A 60 -11.55 -7.99 4.55
CA PHE A 60 -12.23 -8.27 3.29
C PHE A 60 -13.67 -8.76 3.50
N ASP A 61 -14.61 -8.19 2.74
CA ASP A 61 -15.96 -8.72 2.66
C ASP A 61 -16.04 -9.82 1.60
N LEU A 62 -15.74 -11.04 2.03
CA LEU A 62 -15.81 -12.25 1.20
C LEU A 62 -17.24 -12.71 0.91
N THR A 63 -18.25 -11.98 1.40
CA THR A 63 -19.67 -12.23 1.09
C THR A 63 -20.19 -11.30 -0.01
N ASN A 64 -19.47 -10.22 -0.29
CA ASN A 64 -19.86 -9.24 -1.30
C ASN A 64 -19.66 -9.81 -2.71
N PRO A 65 -20.74 -9.97 -3.51
CA PRO A 65 -20.63 -10.46 -4.89
C PRO A 65 -19.83 -9.51 -5.81
N ASN A 66 -19.68 -8.24 -5.44
CA ASN A 66 -18.88 -7.25 -6.16
C ASN A 66 -17.39 -7.31 -5.83
N PHE A 67 -16.95 -8.15 -4.88
CA PHE A 67 -15.53 -8.34 -4.56
C PHE A 67 -14.76 -9.00 -5.73
N GLY A 68 -15.45 -9.38 -6.80
CA GLY A 68 -14.91 -10.04 -7.97
C GLY A 68 -15.01 -11.57 -7.87
N LYS A 69 -14.56 -12.25 -8.91
CA LYS A 69 -14.52 -13.72 -8.92
C LYS A 69 -13.37 -14.20 -8.05
N ILE A 70 -13.67 -14.70 -6.85
CA ILE A 70 -12.70 -15.30 -5.95
C ILE A 70 -12.74 -16.83 -6.14
N GLU A 71 -11.64 -17.39 -6.64
CA GLU A 71 -11.46 -18.83 -6.68
C GLU A 71 -11.26 -19.37 -5.26
N ASN A 72 -11.81 -20.55 -4.96
CA ASN A 72 -11.72 -21.20 -3.64
C ASN A 72 -12.25 -20.34 -2.48
N ILE A 73 -13.36 -19.63 -2.67
CA ILE A 73 -13.93 -18.70 -1.67
C ILE A 73 -14.12 -19.32 -0.27
N GLU A 74 -14.51 -20.58 -0.18
CA GLU A 74 -14.71 -21.26 1.11
C GLU A 74 -13.38 -21.50 1.85
N GLU A 75 -12.29 -21.73 1.11
CA GLU A 75 -10.95 -21.80 1.68
C GLU A 75 -10.53 -20.43 2.24
N TRP A 76 -10.75 -19.36 1.48
CA TRP A 76 -10.44 -18.00 1.93
C TRP A 76 -11.24 -17.57 3.16
N LYS A 77 -12.52 -17.95 3.26
CA LYS A 77 -13.33 -17.72 4.47
C LYS A 77 -12.74 -18.45 5.68
N LYS A 78 -12.25 -19.68 5.49
CA LYS A 78 -11.59 -20.44 6.56
C LYS A 78 -10.29 -19.76 7.00
N ILE A 79 -9.46 -19.34 6.05
CA ILE A 79 -8.20 -18.62 6.34
C ILE A 79 -8.51 -17.30 7.05
N GLN A 80 -9.44 -16.49 6.54
CA GLN A 80 -9.86 -15.23 7.19
C GLN A 80 -10.32 -15.47 8.63
N LYS A 81 -11.12 -16.50 8.89
CA LYS A 81 -11.56 -16.86 10.25
C LYS A 81 -10.38 -17.17 11.17
N GLN A 82 -9.37 -17.90 10.67
CA GLN A 82 -8.15 -18.20 11.43
C GLN A 82 -7.34 -16.93 11.72
N TYR A 83 -7.24 -16.02 10.76
CA TYR A 83 -6.54 -14.74 10.92
C TYR A 83 -7.25 -13.84 11.93
N ARG A 84 -8.59 -13.73 11.85
CA ARG A 84 -9.38 -12.97 12.83
C ARG A 84 -9.24 -13.53 14.24
N ALA A 85 -9.21 -14.86 14.38
CA ALA A 85 -9.01 -15.50 15.68
C ALA A 85 -7.61 -15.25 16.26
N LYS A 86 -6.58 -15.13 15.41
CA LYS A 86 -5.18 -14.97 15.84
C LYS A 86 -4.78 -13.50 16.04
N TYR A 87 -5.20 -12.62 15.14
CA TYR A 87 -4.72 -11.24 15.05
C TYR A 87 -5.81 -10.18 15.24
N GLY A 88 -7.08 -10.57 15.39
CA GLY A 88 -8.21 -9.65 15.49
C GLY A 88 -8.82 -9.27 14.14
N GLU A 89 -9.86 -8.44 14.19
CA GLU A 89 -10.63 -8.04 12.99
C GLU A 89 -10.15 -6.71 12.40
N ASN A 90 -9.29 -5.98 13.10
CA ASN A 90 -8.69 -4.74 12.63
C ASN A 90 -7.48 -5.06 11.74
N ALA A 91 -7.46 -4.50 10.52
CA ALA A 91 -6.40 -4.79 9.55
C ALA A 91 -5.02 -4.26 9.96
N GLN A 92 -4.94 -3.13 10.67
CA GLN A 92 -3.68 -2.59 11.16
C GLN A 92 -3.12 -3.45 12.30
N GLU A 93 -3.98 -3.89 13.21
CA GLU A 93 -3.60 -4.85 14.26
C GLU A 93 -3.11 -6.16 13.64
N ALA A 94 -3.78 -6.64 12.60
CA ALA A 94 -3.37 -7.83 11.87
C ALA A 94 -2.03 -7.67 11.15
N THR A 95 -1.84 -6.58 10.40
CA THR A 95 -0.56 -6.25 9.77
C THR A 95 0.54 -6.17 10.82
N ARG A 96 0.34 -5.42 11.92
CA ARG A 96 1.33 -5.28 12.99
C ARG A 96 1.68 -6.63 13.62
N GLY A 97 0.68 -7.47 13.91
CA GLY A 97 0.87 -8.81 14.47
C GLY A 97 1.67 -9.73 13.54
N ILE A 98 1.39 -9.70 12.24
CA ILE A 98 2.14 -10.46 11.23
C ILE A 98 3.59 -9.96 11.13
N LEU A 99 3.81 -8.65 11.06
CA LEU A 99 5.15 -8.08 10.98
C LEU A 99 5.99 -8.42 12.22
N GLN A 100 5.38 -8.36 13.41
CA GLN A 100 6.04 -8.77 14.65
C GLN A 100 6.42 -10.25 14.65
N GLU A 101 5.50 -11.12 14.24
CA GLU A 101 5.75 -12.56 14.12
C GLU A 101 6.83 -12.89 13.07
N ALA A 102 6.91 -12.12 12.00
CA ALA A 102 7.92 -12.25 10.96
C ALA A 102 9.29 -11.65 11.34
N GLY A 103 9.39 -10.94 12.48
CA GLY A 103 10.61 -10.25 12.90
C GLY A 103 10.89 -8.96 12.12
N LEU A 104 9.86 -8.36 11.52
CA LEU A 104 9.91 -7.18 10.65
C LEU A 104 9.45 -5.89 11.37
N ASN A 105 9.82 -5.77 12.65
CA ASN A 105 9.37 -4.69 13.54
C ASN A 105 9.77 -3.29 13.07
N GLN A 106 10.82 -3.16 12.26
CA GLN A 106 11.27 -1.87 11.74
C GLN A 106 10.24 -1.16 10.86
N PHE A 107 9.23 -1.88 10.34
CA PHE A 107 8.20 -1.30 9.48
C PHE A 107 6.93 -0.87 10.23
N THR A 108 6.73 -1.32 11.47
CA THR A 108 5.45 -1.10 12.16
C THR A 108 5.18 0.37 12.46
N GLU A 109 6.21 1.12 12.86
CA GLU A 109 6.06 2.56 13.15
C GLU A 109 5.84 3.38 11.88
N LEU A 110 6.43 2.96 10.75
CA LEU A 110 6.27 3.66 9.47
C LEU A 110 4.87 3.49 8.89
N ILE A 111 4.27 2.31 9.05
CA ILE A 111 2.87 2.06 8.66
C ILE A 111 1.93 2.88 9.56
N ALA A 112 2.20 2.93 10.87
CA ALA A 112 1.40 3.75 11.78
C ALA A 112 1.56 5.27 11.54
N GLU A 113 2.71 5.70 11.03
CA GLU A 113 2.94 7.09 10.62
C GLU A 113 2.19 7.41 9.32
N GLU A 114 2.28 6.54 8.31
CA GLU A 114 1.57 6.69 7.04
C GLU A 114 0.06 6.91 7.25
N GLU A 115 -0.55 6.06 8.07
CA GLU A 115 -1.97 6.17 8.40
C GLU A 115 -2.33 7.54 8.97
N LYS A 116 -1.50 8.06 9.90
CA LYS A 116 -1.73 9.37 10.52
C LYS A 116 -1.65 10.49 9.49
N LEU A 117 -0.73 10.41 8.55
CA LEU A 117 -0.57 11.43 7.50
C LEU A 117 -1.79 11.47 6.58
N TYR A 118 -2.31 10.30 6.20
CA TYR A 118 -3.42 10.20 5.25
C TYR A 118 -4.72 10.81 5.79
N PHE A 119 -5.01 10.61 7.07
CA PHE A 119 -6.24 11.12 7.69
C PHE A 119 -6.14 12.55 8.23
N ALA A 120 -4.93 13.11 8.36
CA ALA A 120 -4.72 14.41 9.00
C ALA A 120 -4.83 15.63 8.07
N GLU A 121 -5.00 15.44 6.75
CA GLU A 121 -4.80 16.52 5.76
C GLU A 121 -3.45 17.25 6.02
N ALA A 122 -2.38 16.45 6.22
CA ALA A 122 -1.09 16.93 6.72
C ALA A 122 -0.54 18.12 5.91
N LYS A 123 -0.17 19.20 6.59
CA LYS A 123 0.42 20.40 5.98
C LYS A 123 1.88 20.14 5.63
N GLU A 124 2.45 21.03 4.81
CA GLU A 124 3.86 20.97 4.41
C GLU A 124 4.81 20.78 5.59
N ALA A 125 4.65 21.57 6.66
CA ALA A 125 5.49 21.48 7.85
C ALA A 125 5.36 20.15 8.62
N GLU A 126 4.26 19.42 8.43
CA GLU A 126 4.06 18.07 9.00
C GLU A 126 4.72 17.02 8.10
N LEU A 127 4.56 17.15 6.78
CA LEU A 127 5.25 16.31 5.78
C LEU A 127 6.78 16.45 5.87
N GLU A 128 7.31 17.66 6.09
CA GLU A 128 8.75 17.90 6.26
C GLU A 128 9.35 17.22 7.50
N ARG A 129 8.53 16.95 8.52
CA ARG A 129 8.94 16.24 9.73
C ARG A 129 8.70 14.74 9.67
N ALA A 130 7.89 14.30 8.72
CA ALA A 130 7.52 12.91 8.57
C ALA A 130 8.61 12.09 7.87
N SER A 131 8.58 10.79 8.09
CA SER A 131 9.47 9.86 7.41
C SER A 131 9.20 9.87 5.91
N THR A 132 10.25 10.07 5.11
CA THR A 132 10.16 9.95 3.64
C THR A 132 9.57 8.60 3.21
N ALA A 133 9.86 7.52 3.95
CA ALA A 133 9.31 6.20 3.69
C ALA A 133 7.78 6.13 3.88
N ALA A 134 7.25 6.74 4.94
CA ALA A 134 5.81 6.81 5.20
C ALA A 134 5.08 7.66 4.15
N ILE A 135 5.68 8.80 3.76
CA ILE A 135 5.14 9.68 2.71
C ILE A 135 5.07 8.94 1.37
N ILE A 136 6.14 8.24 0.98
CA ILE A 136 6.17 7.50 -0.29
C ILE A 136 5.22 6.31 -0.24
N LEU A 137 5.09 5.61 0.90
CA LEU A 137 4.10 4.57 1.08
C LEU A 137 2.67 5.10 0.86
N MET A 138 2.30 6.19 1.55
CA MET A 138 1.00 6.84 1.43
C MET A 138 0.68 7.17 -0.04
N TYR A 139 1.66 7.80 -0.70
CA TYR A 139 1.52 8.18 -2.09
C TYR A 139 1.35 6.96 -3.01
N ALA A 140 2.19 5.93 -2.83
CA ALA A 140 2.17 4.74 -3.66
C ALA A 140 0.88 3.93 -3.50
N ASP A 141 0.37 3.77 -2.28
CA ASP A 141 -0.90 3.07 -2.01
C ASP A 141 -2.08 3.80 -2.68
N CYS A 142 -2.08 5.13 -2.58
CA CYS A 142 -3.07 6.00 -3.23
C CYS A 142 -2.92 6.11 -4.75
N ARG A 143 -2.00 5.38 -5.39
CA ARG A 143 -1.88 5.29 -6.85
C ARG A 143 -2.43 3.97 -7.40
N VAL A 144 -3.00 3.10 -6.56
CA VAL A 144 -3.40 1.74 -6.96
C VAL A 144 -4.90 1.51 -6.80
N THR A 145 -5.53 1.02 -7.88
CA THR A 145 -6.89 0.47 -7.86
C THR A 145 -6.85 -1.04 -8.12
N PRO A 146 -7.97 -1.77 -7.96
CA PRO A 146 -8.06 -3.16 -8.40
C PRO A 146 -7.69 -3.36 -9.89
N LYS A 147 -7.93 -2.35 -10.73
CA LYS A 147 -7.70 -2.41 -12.18
C LYS A 147 -6.26 -2.07 -12.59
N GLY A 148 -5.50 -1.40 -11.74
CA GLY A 148 -4.13 -1.00 -12.06
C GLY A 148 -3.66 0.24 -11.34
N VAL A 149 -2.44 0.65 -11.68
CA VAL A 149 -1.87 1.96 -11.32
C VAL A 149 -2.57 3.06 -12.10
N VAL A 150 -3.07 4.06 -11.38
CA VAL A 150 -3.82 5.22 -11.88
C VAL A 150 -3.16 6.51 -11.37
N SER A 151 -3.58 7.68 -11.87
CA SER A 151 -3.17 8.95 -11.25
C SER A 151 -3.75 9.09 -9.82
N TYR A 152 -3.14 9.93 -8.97
CA TYR A 152 -3.67 10.12 -7.61
C TYR A 152 -5.10 10.67 -7.69
N ARG A 153 -5.34 11.65 -8.56
CA ARG A 153 -6.68 12.17 -8.86
C ARG A 153 -7.69 11.08 -9.23
N GLU A 154 -7.35 10.20 -10.17
CA GLU A 154 -8.23 9.09 -10.57
C GLU A 154 -8.55 8.18 -9.39
N ARG A 155 -7.57 7.89 -8.51
CA ARG A 155 -7.81 7.08 -7.31
C ARG A 155 -8.81 7.74 -6.37
N ILE A 156 -8.68 9.05 -6.18
CA ILE A 156 -9.57 9.82 -5.31
C ILE A 156 -11.01 9.83 -5.85
N ASP A 157 -11.18 9.99 -7.16
CA ASP A 157 -12.50 9.91 -7.81
C ASP A 157 -13.11 8.49 -7.70
N ASP A 158 -12.29 7.45 -7.86
CA ASP A 158 -12.70 6.05 -7.70
C ASP A 158 -13.09 5.70 -6.24
N LEU A 159 -12.38 6.24 -5.24
CA LEU A 159 -12.74 6.08 -3.82
C LEU A 159 -14.10 6.71 -3.50
N LYS A 160 -14.36 7.90 -4.07
CA LYS A 160 -15.64 8.59 -3.93
C LYS A 160 -16.79 7.75 -4.47
N GLU A 161 -16.61 7.16 -5.65
CA GLU A 161 -17.63 6.33 -6.29
C GLU A 161 -17.90 5.05 -5.48
N ARG A 162 -16.85 4.38 -5.00
CA ARG A 162 -16.98 3.08 -4.32
C ARG A 162 -17.55 3.15 -2.92
N TYR A 163 -17.16 4.15 -2.14
CA TYR A 163 -17.51 4.22 -0.73
C TYR A 163 -18.62 5.22 -0.42
N GLY A 164 -19.08 5.99 -1.42
CA GLY A 164 -20.14 6.99 -1.24
C GLY A 164 -19.79 8.08 -0.21
N GLY A 165 -18.54 8.09 0.27
CA GLY A 165 -18.04 9.03 1.25
C GLY A 165 -17.91 10.38 0.60
N VAL A 166 -18.65 11.35 1.12
CA VAL A 166 -18.40 12.75 0.81
C VAL A 166 -17.12 13.13 1.54
N ALA A 167 -15.96 12.72 0.99
CA ALA A 167 -14.72 13.35 1.41
C ALA A 167 -14.94 14.86 1.32
N SER A 168 -14.51 15.60 2.34
CA SER A 168 -14.76 17.03 2.39
C SER A 168 -14.15 17.70 1.16
N PRO A 169 -14.70 18.83 0.70
CA PRO A 169 -14.03 19.64 -0.32
C PRO A 169 -12.57 19.97 0.05
N THR A 170 -12.26 20.06 1.36
CA THR A 170 -10.90 20.27 1.88
C THR A 170 -10.01 19.07 1.61
N TRP A 171 -10.50 17.85 1.79
CA TRP A 171 -9.75 16.64 1.54
C TRP A 171 -9.40 16.49 0.04
N TYR A 172 -10.36 16.76 -0.86
CA TYR A 172 -10.06 16.79 -2.29
C TYR A 172 -8.98 17.82 -2.62
N ALA A 173 -9.13 19.07 -2.13
CA ALA A 173 -8.13 20.10 -2.34
C ALA A 173 -6.75 19.70 -1.80
N TRP A 174 -6.71 19.05 -0.64
CA TRP A 174 -5.49 18.54 -0.05
C TRP A 174 -4.84 17.47 -0.93
N THR A 175 -5.60 16.49 -1.44
CA THR A 175 -5.05 15.44 -2.31
C THR A 175 -4.41 15.98 -3.59
N TYR A 176 -5.01 17.02 -4.20
CA TYR A 176 -4.43 17.72 -5.34
C TYR A 176 -3.12 18.41 -4.99
N TRP A 177 -3.15 19.20 -3.91
CA TRP A 177 -1.96 19.88 -3.41
C TRP A 177 -0.85 18.88 -3.04
N PHE A 178 -1.21 17.74 -2.46
CA PHE A 178 -0.27 16.70 -2.05
C PHE A 178 0.44 16.08 -3.26
N GLU A 179 -0.26 15.72 -4.33
CA GLU A 179 0.39 15.21 -5.56
C GLU A 179 1.31 16.27 -6.19
N GLU A 180 0.90 17.54 -6.22
CA GLU A 180 1.77 18.66 -6.67
C GLU A 180 2.99 18.83 -5.76
N TRP A 181 2.83 18.64 -4.46
CA TRP A 181 3.92 18.70 -3.49
C TRP A 181 4.91 17.55 -3.71
N ILE A 182 4.42 16.30 -3.88
CA ILE A 182 5.26 15.14 -4.21
C ILE A 182 6.00 15.36 -5.52
N GLN A 183 5.36 15.96 -6.53
CA GLN A 183 5.99 16.26 -7.82
C GLN A 183 7.21 17.18 -7.65
N LYS A 184 7.18 18.10 -6.68
CA LYS A 184 8.34 18.96 -6.34
C LYS A 184 9.47 18.19 -5.67
N GLN A 185 9.18 17.04 -5.05
CA GLN A 185 10.18 16.21 -4.38
C GLN A 185 10.85 15.18 -5.29
N VAL A 186 10.32 14.93 -6.49
CA VAL A 186 10.86 13.94 -7.43
C VAL A 186 11.40 14.56 -8.72
N THR A 187 12.25 13.81 -9.42
CA THR A 187 12.87 14.17 -10.71
C THR A 187 12.12 13.64 -11.92
N ILE A 188 11.15 12.74 -11.70
CA ILE A 188 10.31 12.14 -12.75
C ILE A 188 8.95 12.85 -12.81
N ASP A 189 8.30 12.84 -13.97
CA ASP A 189 6.88 13.18 -14.08
C ASP A 189 6.03 12.06 -13.45
N LEU A 190 5.30 12.35 -12.38
CA LEU A 190 4.46 11.38 -11.69
C LEU A 190 3.33 10.83 -12.57
N HIS A 191 2.89 11.56 -13.60
CA HIS A 191 1.90 11.07 -14.56
C HIS A 191 2.49 10.05 -15.53
N SER A 192 3.81 9.97 -15.65
CA SER A 192 4.45 8.93 -16.46
C SER A 192 4.31 7.54 -15.83
N ILE A 193 4.12 7.43 -14.50
CA ILE A 193 4.03 6.16 -13.76
C ILE A 193 2.67 5.50 -14.03
N THR A 194 2.66 4.47 -14.87
CA THR A 194 1.46 3.74 -15.29
C THR A 194 1.57 2.23 -15.03
N GLU A 195 0.45 1.51 -15.12
CA GLU A 195 0.42 0.04 -14.98
C GLU A 195 1.39 -0.64 -15.96
N SER A 196 1.45 -0.19 -17.22
CA SER A 196 2.30 -0.80 -18.23
C SER A 196 3.79 -0.64 -17.95
N GLN A 197 4.18 0.40 -17.21
CA GLN A 197 5.55 0.59 -16.75
C GLN A 197 5.85 -0.19 -15.45
N MET A 198 4.85 -0.35 -14.57
CA MET A 198 5.04 -0.98 -13.26
C MET A 198 4.95 -2.51 -13.31
N ALA A 199 4.03 -3.07 -14.10
CA ALA A 199 3.81 -4.51 -14.20
C ALA A 199 5.07 -5.33 -14.55
N PRO A 200 5.97 -4.87 -15.45
CA PRO A 200 7.22 -5.58 -15.74
C PRO A 200 8.14 -5.77 -14.52
N LEU A 201 7.96 -5.00 -13.44
CA LEU A 201 8.77 -5.11 -12.22
C LEU A 201 8.32 -6.24 -11.30
N PHE A 202 7.11 -6.79 -11.48
CA PHE A 202 6.50 -7.68 -10.49
C PHE A 202 7.28 -8.97 -10.22
N THR A 203 7.84 -9.59 -11.26
CA THR A 203 8.68 -10.79 -11.10
C THR A 203 9.91 -10.48 -10.26
N GLU A 204 10.58 -9.35 -10.52
CA GLU A 204 11.74 -8.94 -9.73
C GLU A 204 11.35 -8.68 -8.27
N LEU A 205 10.24 -7.97 -8.04
CA LEU A 205 9.76 -7.64 -6.70
C LEU A 205 9.39 -8.88 -5.88
N LEU A 206 8.74 -9.88 -6.48
CA LEU A 206 8.42 -11.15 -5.80
C LEU A 206 9.67 -11.89 -5.34
N THR A 207 10.73 -11.86 -6.15
CA THR A 207 12.01 -12.51 -5.83
C THR A 207 12.94 -11.68 -4.94
N SER A 208 12.55 -10.44 -4.61
CA SER A 208 13.33 -9.58 -3.73
C SER A 208 13.30 -10.08 -2.29
N THR A 209 14.37 -9.82 -1.54
CA THR A 209 14.50 -10.26 -0.15
C THR A 209 14.16 -9.16 0.84
N ILE A 210 13.59 -9.53 1.98
CA ILE A 210 13.32 -8.69 3.14
C ILE A 210 13.94 -9.26 4.42
#